data_AF-A0A832MRZ6-F1
#
_entry.id   AF-A0A832MRZ6-F1
#
_cell.length_a   1.000
_cell.length_b   1.000
_cell.length_c   1.000
_cell.angle_alpha   90.00
_cell.angle_beta   90.00
_cell.angle_gamma   90.00
#
_symmetry.space_group_name_H-M   'P 1'
#
loop_
_entity.id
_entity.type
_entity.pdbx_description
1 polymer ?
#
loop_
_entity_poly.entity_id
_entity_poly.type
_entity_poly.pdbx_seq_one_letter_code
_entity_poly.pdbx_strand_id
1 'polypeptide(L)'
;MAQFFIDLKVHSFLQYALWTAILVSIPCGIVGSYIVTRRISYIAGGIAHTILGGLGIARYLEKVYHLEWLHPIYGAIIAAIVAAFVIGWARLKAREREDTLISAIWAIGMAIGVLFIACTPGSSEDLMSYLFGSILMVSSSDLILIAILDVVIIVTSVVLYHQLFAISFDEEFTQVRGVNVERLHLLFICLTALTVVLLVTVVGIVMAIALLTLPVAISGIFTRRMWQLMALSALLTTVFTTGGIILSYGPDLPAGAVTIVITGIAYFAALGWSTWRGHTVHR
;
A
#
# COMPACT_ATOMS: atom_id res chain seq x y z
N MET A 1 -3.01 26.69 -8.59
CA MET A 1 -4.18 26.48 -7.69
C MET A 1 -5.50 26.86 -8.35
N ALA A 2 -5.72 28.11 -8.80
CA ALA A 2 -6.99 28.49 -9.44
C ALA A 2 -7.30 27.68 -10.74
N GLN A 3 -6.29 27.42 -11.57
CA GLN A 3 -6.43 26.58 -12.78
C GLN A 3 -6.89 25.15 -12.44
N PHE A 4 -6.35 24.52 -11.39
CA PHE A 4 -6.76 23.19 -10.97
C PHE A 4 -8.27 23.07 -10.70
N PHE A 5 -8.87 24.05 -10.03
CA PHE A 5 -10.32 24.00 -9.73
C PHE A 5 -11.21 24.25 -10.95
N ILE A 6 -10.68 24.95 -11.96
CA ILE A 6 -11.37 25.13 -13.24
C ILE A 6 -11.27 23.82 -14.03
N ASP A 7 -10.07 23.29 -14.15
CA ASP A 7 -9.76 22.06 -14.89
C ASP A 7 -10.44 20.84 -14.27
N LEU A 8 -10.59 20.79 -12.95
CA LEU A 8 -11.31 19.72 -12.24
C LEU A 8 -12.76 19.59 -12.69
N LYS A 9 -13.42 20.70 -13.07
CA LYS A 9 -14.81 20.68 -13.54
C LYS A 9 -14.93 20.19 -14.99
N VAL A 10 -13.84 20.25 -15.75
CA VAL A 10 -13.82 19.99 -17.19
C VAL A 10 -13.21 18.62 -17.50
N HIS A 11 -12.17 18.22 -16.77
CA HIS A 11 -11.36 17.05 -17.06
C HIS A 11 -11.70 15.86 -16.16
N SER A 12 -12.16 14.77 -16.78
CA SER A 12 -12.48 13.52 -16.09
C SER A 12 -11.27 12.87 -15.43
N PHE A 13 -10.06 13.01 -15.97
CA PHE A 13 -8.85 12.42 -15.37
C PHE A 13 -8.52 13.02 -13.99
N LEU A 14 -8.74 14.32 -13.79
CA LEU A 14 -8.57 14.97 -12.48
C LEU A 14 -9.61 14.48 -11.48
N GLN A 15 -10.85 14.27 -11.93
CA GLN A 15 -11.91 13.70 -11.09
C GLN A 15 -11.56 12.27 -10.69
N TYR A 16 -11.08 11.46 -11.64
CA TYR A 16 -10.64 10.09 -11.36
C TYR A 16 -9.47 10.05 -10.38
N ALA A 17 -8.50 10.97 -10.51
CA ALA A 17 -7.39 11.08 -9.57
C ALA A 17 -7.87 11.41 -8.14
N LEU A 18 -8.87 12.30 -7.98
CA LEU A 18 -9.45 12.61 -6.67
C LEU A 18 -10.28 11.45 -6.09
N TRP A 19 -11.10 10.79 -6.90
CA TRP A 19 -11.83 9.60 -6.47
C TRP A 19 -10.87 8.49 -6.04
N THR A 20 -9.81 8.30 -6.81
CA THR A 20 -8.73 7.38 -6.48
C THR A 20 -8.07 7.73 -5.16
N ALA A 21 -7.74 9.01 -4.94
CA ALA A 21 -7.13 9.47 -3.70
C ALA A 21 -8.00 9.16 -2.46
N ILE A 22 -9.32 9.25 -2.59
CA ILE A 22 -10.29 8.91 -1.55
C ILE A 22 -10.39 7.39 -1.36
N LEU A 23 -10.47 6.62 -2.44
CA LEU A 23 -10.58 5.16 -2.36
C LEU A 23 -9.33 4.54 -1.73
N VAL A 24 -8.16 4.88 -2.26
CA VAL A 24 -6.84 4.43 -1.78
C VAL A 24 -6.58 4.77 -0.31
N SER A 25 -7.15 5.87 0.20
CA SER A 25 -6.93 6.26 1.59
C SER A 25 -7.61 5.35 2.61
N ILE A 26 -8.71 4.69 2.22
CA ILE A 26 -9.46 3.80 3.10
C ILE A 26 -8.64 2.56 3.49
N PRO A 27 -8.12 1.74 2.57
CA PRO A 27 -7.30 0.60 2.93
C PRO A 27 -5.97 1.03 3.54
N CYS A 28 -5.40 2.19 3.15
CA CYS A 28 -4.23 2.76 3.84
C CYS A 28 -4.51 3.00 5.32
N GLY A 29 -5.66 3.61 5.65
CA GLY A 29 -6.05 3.84 7.03
C GLY A 29 -6.34 2.55 7.80
N ILE A 30 -7.07 1.61 7.20
CA ILE A 30 -7.46 0.35 7.84
C ILE A 30 -6.26 -0.57 8.04
N VAL A 31 -5.65 -1.00 6.93
CA VAL A 31 -4.59 -2.01 6.93
C VAL A 31 -3.29 -1.41 7.44
N GLY A 32 -2.98 -0.17 7.06
CA GLY A 32 -1.82 0.55 7.58
C GLY A 32 -1.84 0.69 9.10
N SER A 33 -3.01 0.94 9.72
CA SER A 33 -3.14 0.96 11.18
C SER A 33 -2.68 -0.35 11.81
N TYR A 34 -3.16 -1.49 11.31
CA TYR A 34 -2.77 -2.80 11.83
C TYR A 34 -1.27 -3.08 11.61
N ILE A 35 -0.73 -2.74 10.44
CA ILE A 35 0.69 -2.92 10.11
C ILE A 35 1.58 -2.12 11.07
N VAL A 36 1.28 -0.85 11.28
CA VAL A 36 2.08 0.05 12.11
C VAL A 36 1.97 -0.32 13.59
N THR A 37 0.76 -0.63 14.08
CA THR A 37 0.56 -1.08 15.47
C THR A 37 1.33 -2.37 15.76
N ARG A 38 1.37 -3.31 14.80
CA ARG A 38 2.12 -4.58 14.93
C ARG A 38 3.62 -4.44 14.63
N ARG A 39 4.10 -3.24 14.27
CA ARG A 39 5.52 -2.95 13.95
C ARG A 39 6.10 -3.81 12.83
N ILE A 40 5.27 -4.23 11.88
CA ILE A 40 5.64 -5.08 10.74
C ILE A 40 5.58 -4.31 9.42
N SER A 41 5.81 -2.99 9.44
CA SER A 41 5.78 -2.12 8.26
C SER A 41 6.68 -2.58 7.11
N TYR A 42 7.73 -3.34 7.41
CA TYR A 42 8.63 -3.90 6.40
C TYR A 42 7.91 -4.89 5.46
N ILE A 43 6.85 -5.54 5.92
CA ILE A 43 6.08 -6.50 5.12
C ILE A 43 5.45 -5.86 3.89
N ALA A 44 4.96 -4.63 4.02
CA ALA A 44 4.37 -3.88 2.92
C ALA A 44 5.43 -3.59 1.85
N GLY A 45 6.64 -3.23 2.27
CA GLY A 45 7.78 -3.01 1.38
C GLY A 45 8.20 -4.28 0.64
N GLY A 46 8.32 -5.41 1.35
CA GLY A 46 8.67 -6.68 0.74
C GLY A 46 7.65 -7.12 -0.31
N ILE A 47 6.36 -7.08 0.03
CA ILE A 47 5.29 -7.45 -0.91
C ILE A 47 5.27 -6.50 -2.12
N ALA A 48 5.43 -5.19 -1.92
CA ALA A 48 5.40 -4.20 -3.00
C ALA A 48 6.50 -4.46 -4.05
N HIS A 49 7.69 -4.86 -3.60
CA HIS A 49 8.80 -5.17 -4.51
C HIS A 49 8.69 -6.58 -5.10
N THR A 50 8.06 -7.53 -4.41
CA THR A 50 7.72 -8.84 -4.99
C THR A 50 6.67 -8.74 -6.10
N ILE A 51 5.71 -7.82 -5.98
CA ILE A 51 4.72 -7.53 -7.01
C ILE A 51 5.37 -7.10 -8.33
N LEU A 52 6.47 -6.36 -8.29
CA LEU A 52 7.22 -5.97 -9.50
C LEU A 52 7.69 -7.20 -10.29
N GLY A 53 8.08 -8.27 -9.60
CA GLY A 53 8.39 -9.56 -10.22
C GLY A 53 7.22 -10.15 -11.00
N GLY A 54 6.05 -10.16 -10.38
CA GLY A 54 4.80 -10.61 -11.02
C GLY A 54 4.39 -9.75 -12.21
N LEU A 55 4.50 -8.42 -12.08
CA LEU A 55 4.24 -7.47 -13.16
C LEU A 55 5.17 -7.72 -14.35
N GLY A 56 6.48 -7.83 -14.10
CA GLY A 56 7.47 -8.07 -15.14
C GLY A 56 7.25 -9.40 -15.87
N ILE A 57 6.99 -10.48 -15.13
CA ILE A 57 6.69 -11.80 -15.74
C ILE A 57 5.43 -11.72 -16.60
N ALA A 58 4.33 -11.16 -16.08
CA ALA A 58 3.07 -11.07 -16.82
C ALA A 58 3.24 -10.26 -18.12
N ARG A 59 3.94 -9.12 -18.06
CA ARG A 59 4.26 -8.28 -19.23
C ARG A 59 5.09 -9.01 -20.27
N TYR A 60 6.11 -9.73 -19.83
CA TYR A 60 6.94 -10.52 -20.72
C TYR A 60 6.11 -11.60 -21.43
N LEU A 61 5.26 -12.31 -20.68
CA LEU A 61 4.38 -13.34 -21.24
C LEU A 61 3.35 -12.77 -22.21
N GLU A 62 2.73 -11.64 -21.87
CA GLU A 62 1.79 -10.90 -22.72
C GLU A 62 2.43 -10.55 -24.06
N LYS A 63 3.63 -9.95 -24.04
CA LYS A 63 4.34 -9.48 -25.25
C LYS A 63 4.96 -10.58 -26.09
N VAL A 64 5.61 -11.57 -25.46
CA VAL A 64 6.38 -12.61 -26.17
C VAL A 64 5.49 -13.74 -26.66
N TYR A 65 4.47 -14.12 -25.89
CA TYR A 65 3.57 -15.21 -26.24
C TYR A 65 2.21 -14.72 -26.76
N HIS A 66 2.04 -13.41 -26.97
CA HIS A 66 0.81 -12.78 -27.45
C HIS A 66 -0.42 -13.14 -26.59
N LEU A 67 -0.22 -13.28 -25.29
CA LEU A 67 -1.26 -13.59 -24.32
C LEU A 67 -1.98 -12.31 -23.88
N GLU A 68 -2.76 -11.70 -24.78
CA GLU A 68 -3.45 -10.41 -24.53
C GLU A 68 -4.41 -10.42 -23.33
N TRP A 69 -4.92 -11.60 -22.97
CA TRP A 69 -5.76 -11.82 -21.79
C TRP A 69 -5.00 -11.74 -20.45
N LEU A 70 -3.67 -11.87 -20.45
CA LEU A 70 -2.86 -11.85 -19.24
C LEU A 70 -2.50 -10.42 -18.83
N HIS A 71 -3.49 -9.70 -18.28
CA HIS A 71 -3.26 -8.36 -17.78
C HIS A 71 -2.19 -8.36 -16.64
N PRO A 72 -1.27 -7.40 -16.61
CA PRO A 72 -0.17 -7.31 -15.63
C PRO A 72 -0.62 -7.39 -14.17
N ILE A 73 -1.81 -6.86 -13.89
CA ILE A 73 -2.41 -6.88 -12.55
C ILE A 73 -2.62 -8.30 -12.03
N TYR A 74 -2.88 -9.29 -12.90
CA TYR A 74 -2.99 -10.68 -12.49
C TYR A 74 -1.64 -11.23 -12.02
N GLY A 75 -0.55 -10.86 -12.71
CA GLY A 75 0.81 -11.15 -12.27
C GLY A 75 1.11 -10.55 -10.90
N ALA A 76 0.72 -9.29 -10.68
CA ALA A 76 0.83 -8.61 -9.39
C ALA A 76 0.08 -9.36 -8.28
N ILE A 77 -1.18 -9.71 -8.50
CA ILE A 77 -2.02 -10.43 -7.53
C ILE A 77 -1.40 -11.80 -7.19
N ILE A 78 -1.00 -12.57 -8.20
CA ILE A 78 -0.41 -13.90 -7.99
C ILE A 78 0.89 -13.77 -7.20
N ALA A 79 1.79 -12.86 -7.58
CA ALA A 79 3.05 -12.64 -6.87
C ALA A 79 2.83 -12.18 -5.42
N ALA A 80 1.86 -11.30 -5.18
CA ALA A 80 1.52 -10.82 -3.84
C ALA A 80 0.97 -11.95 -2.95
N ILE A 81 0.09 -12.80 -3.50
CA ILE A 81 -0.46 -13.96 -2.79
C ILE A 81 0.65 -14.98 -2.50
N VAL A 82 1.50 -15.30 -3.47
CA VAL A 82 2.66 -16.19 -3.25
C VAL A 82 3.57 -15.62 -2.16
N ALA A 83 3.88 -14.32 -2.20
CA ALA A 83 4.66 -13.66 -1.15
C ALA A 83 3.97 -13.81 0.22
N ALA A 84 2.66 -13.55 0.30
CA ALA A 84 1.90 -13.68 1.54
C ALA A 84 1.94 -15.09 2.12
N PHE A 85 1.79 -16.12 1.27
CA PHE A 85 1.89 -17.51 1.69
C PHE A 85 3.31 -17.89 2.12
N VAL A 86 4.34 -17.44 1.40
CA VAL A 86 5.74 -17.70 1.78
C VAL A 86 6.06 -17.07 3.13
N ILE A 87 5.64 -15.81 3.36
CA ILE A 87 5.84 -15.12 4.65
C ILE A 87 5.07 -15.83 5.76
N GLY A 88 3.78 -16.10 5.55
CA GLY A 88 2.95 -16.78 6.53
C GLY A 88 3.45 -18.19 6.85
N TRP A 89 3.89 -18.96 5.86
CA TRP A 89 4.42 -20.31 6.05
C TRP A 89 5.76 -20.33 6.78
N ALA A 90 6.67 -19.43 6.42
CA ALA A 90 7.98 -19.33 7.07
C ALA A 90 7.86 -18.97 8.56
N ARG A 91 6.91 -18.10 8.92
CA ARG A 91 6.58 -17.79 10.32
C ARG A 91 6.20 -19.05 11.10
N LEU A 92 5.38 -19.92 10.51
CA LEU A 92 4.87 -21.12 11.17
C LEU A 92 5.94 -22.19 11.36
N LYS A 93 6.78 -22.41 10.35
CA LYS A 93 7.62 -23.61 10.28
C LYS A 93 9.09 -23.37 10.46
N ALA A 94 9.59 -22.20 10.08
CA ALA A 94 11.03 -21.96 9.99
C ALA A 94 11.62 -21.34 11.26
N ARG A 95 10.82 -20.70 12.13
CA ARG A 95 11.30 -19.84 13.24
C ARG A 95 12.37 -18.82 12.80
N GLU A 96 12.45 -18.56 11.50
CA GLU A 96 13.33 -17.58 10.90
C GLU A 96 12.85 -16.19 11.28
N ARG A 97 13.77 -15.21 11.31
CA ARG A 97 13.38 -13.81 11.50
C ARG A 97 12.56 -13.39 10.29
N GLU A 98 11.30 -13.02 10.51
CA GLU A 98 10.38 -12.55 9.47
C GLU A 98 11.05 -11.48 8.58
N ASP A 99 11.84 -10.58 9.17
CA ASP A 99 12.59 -9.54 8.46
C ASP A 99 13.58 -10.07 7.40
N THR A 100 14.29 -11.16 7.69
CA THR A 100 15.26 -11.76 6.76
C THR A 100 14.54 -12.36 5.55
N LEU A 101 13.40 -13.00 5.78
CA LEU A 101 12.60 -13.53 4.68
C LEU A 101 12.00 -12.40 3.83
N ILE A 102 11.45 -11.36 4.48
CA ILE A 102 10.86 -10.21 3.79
C ILE A 102 11.90 -9.52 2.90
N SER A 103 13.15 -9.36 3.38
CA SER A 103 14.23 -8.81 2.56
C SER A 103 14.68 -9.73 1.41
N ALA A 104 14.65 -11.05 1.60
CA ALA A 104 14.95 -12.00 0.53
C ALA A 104 13.90 -11.96 -0.60
N ILE A 105 12.60 -12.03 -0.27
CA ILE A 105 11.52 -11.97 -1.28
C ILE A 105 11.46 -10.60 -1.96
N TRP A 106 11.82 -9.52 -1.26
CA TRP A 106 11.99 -8.20 -1.83
C TRP A 106 13.06 -8.26 -2.93
N ALA A 107 14.28 -8.65 -2.57
CA ALA A 107 15.44 -8.64 -3.47
C ALA A 107 15.19 -9.52 -4.70
N ILE A 108 14.69 -10.73 -4.49
CA ILE A 108 14.38 -11.68 -5.56
C ILE A 108 13.26 -11.13 -6.46
N GLY A 109 12.19 -10.64 -5.87
CA GLY A 109 11.05 -10.08 -6.59
C GLY A 109 11.43 -8.91 -7.48
N MET A 110 12.23 -7.98 -6.95
CA MET A 110 12.73 -6.84 -7.70
C MET A 110 13.66 -7.28 -8.84
N ALA A 111 14.61 -8.18 -8.56
CA ALA A 111 15.54 -8.68 -9.57
C ALA A 111 14.81 -9.41 -10.71
N ILE A 112 13.84 -10.26 -10.39
CA ILE A 112 12.99 -10.95 -11.37
C ILE A 112 12.22 -9.93 -12.20
N GLY A 113 11.60 -8.93 -11.57
CA GLY A 113 10.82 -7.92 -12.28
C GLY A 113 11.66 -7.15 -13.29
N VAL A 114 12.83 -6.66 -12.85
CA VAL A 114 13.78 -5.94 -13.70
C VAL A 114 14.30 -6.84 -14.83
N LEU A 115 14.62 -8.10 -14.55
CA LEU A 115 15.11 -9.05 -15.57
C LEU A 115 14.07 -9.27 -16.67
N PHE A 116 12.81 -9.55 -16.30
CA PHE A 116 11.76 -9.80 -17.29
C PHE A 116 11.37 -8.54 -18.06
N ILE A 117 11.35 -7.36 -17.42
CA ILE A 117 11.16 -6.07 -18.11
C ILE A 117 12.28 -5.86 -19.14
N ALA A 118 13.55 -6.10 -18.78
CA ALA A 118 14.68 -5.95 -19.68
C ALA A 118 14.66 -6.95 -20.85
N CYS A 119 14.13 -8.16 -20.63
CA CYS A 119 13.95 -9.15 -21.69
C CYS A 119 12.72 -8.92 -22.57
N THR A 120 11.83 -7.98 -22.23
CA THR A 120 10.58 -7.76 -22.97
C THR A 120 10.84 -6.94 -24.24
N PRO A 121 10.55 -7.46 -25.45
CA PRO A 121 10.82 -6.77 -26.70
C PRO A 121 9.95 -5.51 -26.87
N GLY A 122 10.58 -4.39 -27.24
CA GLY A 122 9.87 -3.13 -27.48
C GLY A 122 9.27 -2.50 -26.22
N SER A 123 9.75 -2.86 -25.04
CA SER A 123 9.38 -2.18 -23.80
C SER A 123 9.95 -0.77 -23.78
N SER A 124 9.08 0.22 -23.96
CA SER A 124 9.32 1.62 -23.61
C SER A 124 8.86 1.95 -22.19
N GLU A 125 8.43 0.95 -21.42
CA GLU A 125 7.97 1.14 -20.05
C GLU A 125 9.15 1.49 -19.15
N ASP A 126 9.11 2.70 -18.61
CA ASP A 126 10.10 3.21 -17.69
C ASP A 126 9.91 2.54 -16.32
N LEU A 127 10.96 1.93 -15.77
CA LEU A 127 10.93 1.41 -14.39
C LEU A 127 10.48 2.50 -13.40
N MET A 128 10.79 3.76 -13.70
CA MET A 128 10.36 4.90 -12.89
C MET A 128 8.83 5.03 -12.81
N SER A 129 8.08 4.64 -13.85
CA SER A 129 6.61 4.68 -13.80
C SER A 129 6.04 3.63 -12.84
N TYR A 130 6.68 2.48 -12.68
CA TYR A 130 6.28 1.49 -11.66
C TYR A 130 6.65 1.94 -10.24
N LEU A 131 7.79 2.61 -10.08
CA LEU A 131 8.25 3.08 -8.78
C LEU A 131 7.40 4.24 -8.24
N PHE A 132 7.04 5.20 -9.10
CA PHE A 132 6.35 6.43 -8.69
C PHE A 132 4.88 6.51 -9.12
N GLY A 133 4.43 5.62 -10.00
CA GLY A 133 3.05 5.57 -10.48
C GLY A 133 2.64 6.84 -11.25
N SER A 134 1.39 6.85 -11.70
CA SER A 134 0.72 8.06 -12.15
C SER A 134 -0.75 8.00 -11.80
N ILE A 135 -1.10 8.61 -10.66
CA ILE A 135 -2.50 8.70 -10.21
C ILE A 135 -3.40 9.47 -11.18
N LEU A 136 -2.80 10.24 -12.10
CA LEU A 136 -3.49 11.00 -13.15
C LEU A 136 -3.89 10.12 -14.35
N MET A 137 -3.24 8.97 -14.54
CA MET A 137 -3.50 8.03 -15.66
C MET A 137 -4.55 6.96 -15.33
N VAL A 138 -5.22 7.09 -14.19
CA VAL A 138 -6.21 6.10 -13.73
C VAL A 138 -7.45 6.14 -14.61
N SER A 139 -7.87 4.96 -15.08
CA SER A 139 -9.06 4.78 -15.91
C SER A 139 -10.32 4.52 -15.07
N SER A 140 -11.50 4.56 -15.71
CA SER A 140 -12.76 4.18 -15.05
C SER A 140 -12.81 2.71 -14.65
N SER A 141 -12.19 1.81 -15.43
CA SER A 141 -12.05 0.40 -15.08
C SER A 141 -11.20 0.20 -13.84
N ASP A 142 -10.13 0.98 -13.68
CA ASP A 142 -9.27 0.92 -12.50
C ASP A 142 -10.05 1.37 -11.26
N LEU A 143 -10.84 2.44 -11.36
CA LEU A 143 -11.71 2.89 -10.25
C LEU A 143 -12.69 1.82 -9.79
N ILE A 144 -13.31 1.10 -10.72
CA ILE A 144 -14.23 -0.01 -10.38
C ILE A 144 -13.45 -1.12 -9.67
N LEU A 145 -12.27 -1.47 -10.17
CA LEU A 145 -11.44 -2.51 -9.55
C LEU A 145 -10.99 -2.12 -8.14
N ILE A 146 -10.52 -0.88 -7.96
CA ILE A 146 -10.15 -0.32 -6.65
C ILE A 146 -11.35 -0.40 -5.71
N ALA A 147 -12.53 0.05 -6.15
CA ALA A 147 -13.74 0.02 -5.34
C ALA A 147 -14.14 -1.41 -4.93
N ILE A 148 -14.04 -2.40 -5.83
CA ILE A 148 -14.31 -3.80 -5.52
C ILE A 148 -13.32 -4.33 -4.47
N LEU A 149 -12.02 -4.08 -4.67
CA LEU A 149 -10.99 -4.51 -3.74
C LEU A 149 -11.12 -3.82 -2.38
N ASP A 150 -11.47 -2.54 -2.34
CA ASP A 150 -11.76 -1.80 -1.11
C ASP A 150 -12.94 -2.41 -0.37
N VAL A 151 -14.03 -2.77 -1.07
CA VAL A 151 -15.16 -3.46 -0.43
C VAL A 151 -14.70 -4.77 0.21
N VAL A 152 -13.88 -5.57 -0.46
CA VAL A 152 -13.32 -6.81 0.11
C VAL A 152 -12.49 -6.50 1.35
N ILE A 153 -11.62 -5.49 1.30
CA ILE A 153 -10.75 -5.11 2.42
C ILE A 153 -11.59 -4.61 3.61
N ILE A 154 -12.56 -3.73 3.36
CA ILE A 154 -13.43 -3.14 4.39
C ILE A 154 -14.29 -4.23 5.02
N VAL A 155 -14.98 -5.04 4.23
CA VAL A 155 -15.87 -6.09 4.74
C VAL A 155 -15.07 -7.09 5.59
N THR A 156 -13.92 -7.56 5.08
CA THR A 156 -13.05 -8.47 5.84
C THR A 156 -12.58 -7.83 7.15
N SER A 157 -12.14 -6.57 7.10
CA SER A 157 -11.64 -5.85 8.28
C SER A 157 -12.74 -5.57 9.31
N VAL A 158 -13.96 -5.27 8.87
CA VAL A 158 -15.10 -4.99 9.76
C VAL A 158 -15.59 -6.28 10.41
N VAL A 159 -15.79 -7.35 9.63
CA VAL A 159 -16.24 -8.65 10.14
C VAL A 159 -15.24 -9.21 11.16
N LEU A 160 -13.94 -9.05 10.89
CA LEU A 160 -12.88 -9.57 11.75
C LEU A 160 -12.27 -8.51 12.66
N TYR A 161 -12.91 -7.35 12.83
CA TYR A 161 -12.35 -6.20 13.55
C TYR A 161 -11.84 -6.58 14.95
N HIS A 162 -12.66 -7.28 15.72
CA HIS A 162 -12.31 -7.69 17.09
C HIS A 162 -11.16 -8.70 17.12
N GLN A 163 -11.09 -9.61 16.14
CA GLN A 163 -10.07 -10.64 16.06
C GLN A 163 -8.72 -10.05 15.62
N LEU A 164 -8.74 -9.21 14.57
CA LEU A 164 -7.56 -8.47 14.10
C LEU A 164 -7.06 -7.50 15.16
N PHE A 165 -7.96 -6.83 15.88
CA PHE A 165 -7.61 -5.98 17.01
C PHE A 165 -6.93 -6.81 18.12
N ALA A 166 -7.52 -7.94 18.54
CA ALA A 166 -6.98 -8.76 19.62
C ALA A 166 -5.55 -9.25 19.31
N ILE A 167 -5.31 -9.81 18.12
CA ILE A 167 -3.97 -10.27 17.72
C ILE A 167 -2.96 -9.12 17.55
N SER A 168 -3.42 -7.88 17.33
CA SER A 168 -2.52 -6.73 17.18
C SER A 168 -1.92 -6.27 18.50
N PHE A 169 -2.58 -6.54 19.62
CA PHE A 169 -2.14 -6.10 20.95
C PHE A 169 -1.59 -7.25 21.81
N ASP A 170 -2.19 -8.43 21.73
CA ASP A 170 -1.77 -9.59 22.52
C ASP A 170 -2.08 -10.91 21.81
N GLU A 171 -1.10 -11.41 21.06
CA GLU A 171 -1.22 -12.69 20.35
C GLU A 171 -1.33 -13.88 21.33
N GLU A 172 -0.58 -13.88 22.43
CA GLU A 172 -0.56 -14.98 23.40
C GLU A 172 -1.91 -15.11 24.12
N PHE A 173 -2.46 -13.99 24.61
CA PHE A 173 -3.77 -13.96 25.24
C PHE A 173 -4.87 -14.39 24.26
N THR A 174 -4.78 -13.95 23.02
CA THR A 174 -5.74 -14.32 21.97
C THR A 174 -5.67 -15.83 21.67
N GLN A 175 -4.48 -16.42 21.67
CA GLN A 175 -4.28 -17.85 21.52
C GLN A 175 -4.88 -18.65 22.70
N VAL A 176 -4.66 -18.20 23.94
CA VAL A 176 -5.24 -18.82 25.14
C VAL A 176 -6.78 -18.76 25.13
N ARG A 177 -7.36 -17.73 24.51
CA ARG A 177 -8.81 -17.59 24.29
C ARG A 177 -9.37 -18.53 23.20
N GLY A 178 -8.55 -19.41 22.62
CA GLY A 178 -8.98 -20.42 21.65
C GLY A 178 -9.07 -19.91 20.20
N VAL A 179 -8.56 -18.70 19.92
CA VAL A 179 -8.52 -18.16 18.56
C VAL A 179 -7.29 -18.70 17.84
N ASN A 180 -7.46 -19.13 16.59
CA ASN A 180 -6.34 -19.58 15.77
C ASN A 180 -5.56 -18.37 15.21
N VAL A 181 -4.56 -17.90 15.98
CA VAL A 181 -3.71 -16.75 15.65
C VAL A 181 -2.98 -16.94 14.32
N GLU A 182 -2.55 -18.16 14.03
CA GLU A 182 -1.83 -18.49 12.79
C GLU A 182 -2.66 -18.22 11.54
N ARG A 183 -3.93 -18.67 11.53
CA ARG A 183 -4.86 -18.44 10.42
C ARG A 183 -5.17 -16.96 10.26
N LEU A 184 -5.39 -16.24 11.37
CA LEU A 184 -5.65 -14.80 11.32
C LEU A 184 -4.45 -14.00 10.84
N HIS A 185 -3.24 -14.41 11.24
CA HIS A 185 -2.01 -13.81 10.78
C HIS A 185 -1.84 -14.00 9.26
N LEU A 186 -2.02 -15.23 8.76
CA LEU A 186 -1.97 -15.50 7.32
C LEU A 186 -3.01 -14.67 6.56
N LEU A 187 -4.25 -14.61 7.06
CA LEU A 187 -5.30 -13.79 6.48
C LEU A 187 -4.92 -12.30 6.47
N PHE A 188 -4.34 -11.81 7.56
CA PHE A 188 -3.87 -10.44 7.67
C PHE A 188 -2.75 -10.13 6.65
N ILE A 189 -1.80 -11.05 6.42
CA ILE A 189 -0.79 -10.86 5.38
C ILE A 189 -1.44 -10.87 3.99
N CYS A 190 -2.40 -11.77 3.72
CA CYS A 190 -3.12 -11.78 2.45
C CYS A 190 -3.90 -10.48 2.22
N LEU A 191 -4.54 -9.94 3.26
CA LEU A 191 -5.22 -8.65 3.23
C LEU A 191 -4.23 -7.52 2.93
N THR A 192 -3.07 -7.54 3.60
CA THR A 192 -1.97 -6.60 3.35
C THR A 192 -1.47 -6.69 1.92
N ALA A 193 -1.29 -7.90 1.40
CA ALA A 193 -0.84 -8.14 0.05
C ALA A 193 -1.82 -7.58 -0.98
N LEU A 194 -3.12 -7.79 -0.77
CA LEU A 194 -4.17 -7.24 -1.63
C LEU A 194 -4.18 -5.70 -1.60
N THR A 195 -4.06 -5.10 -0.42
CA THR A 195 -3.92 -3.65 -0.28
C THR A 195 -2.69 -3.14 -1.01
N VAL A 196 -1.54 -3.79 -0.87
CA VAL A 196 -0.32 -3.37 -1.55
C VAL A 196 -0.47 -3.48 -3.07
N VAL A 197 -1.10 -4.54 -3.60
CA VAL A 197 -1.39 -4.63 -5.05
C VAL A 197 -2.24 -3.45 -5.51
N LEU A 198 -3.34 -3.17 -4.82
CA LEU A 198 -4.22 -2.05 -5.12
C LEU A 198 -3.43 -0.74 -5.19
N LEU A 199 -2.60 -0.47 -4.17
CA LEU A 199 -1.80 0.75 -4.14
C LEU A 199 -0.74 0.80 -5.24
N VAL A 200 0.05 -0.27 -5.41
CA VAL A 200 1.15 -0.31 -6.39
C VAL A 200 0.64 -0.08 -7.80
N THR A 201 -0.51 -0.65 -8.15
CA THR A 201 -1.09 -0.54 -9.51
C THR A 201 -1.55 0.86 -9.89
N VAL A 202 -1.76 1.73 -8.90
CA VAL A 202 -2.42 3.02 -9.08
C VAL A 202 -1.48 4.18 -8.75
N VAL A 203 -0.84 4.10 -7.59
CA VAL A 203 0.02 5.15 -7.03
C VAL A 203 1.50 4.82 -7.07
N GLY A 204 1.87 3.56 -7.37
CA GLY A 204 3.26 3.13 -7.51
C GLY A 204 3.89 2.62 -6.21
N ILE A 205 5.01 1.91 -6.36
CA ILE A 205 5.67 1.14 -5.28
C ILE A 205 6.09 2.02 -4.11
N VAL A 206 6.80 3.12 -4.39
CA VAL A 206 7.38 3.96 -3.32
C VAL A 206 6.28 4.69 -2.55
N MET A 207 5.28 5.21 -3.28
CA MET A 207 4.16 5.93 -2.70
C MET A 207 3.25 5.01 -1.89
N ALA A 208 3.02 3.77 -2.35
CA ALA A 208 2.25 2.77 -1.61
C ALA A 208 2.82 2.53 -0.20
N ILE A 209 4.14 2.34 -0.09
CA ILE A 209 4.81 2.11 1.19
C ILE A 209 4.70 3.35 2.09
N ALA A 210 4.90 4.54 1.52
CA ALA A 210 4.80 5.80 2.26
C ALA A 210 3.38 6.04 2.81
N LEU A 211 2.34 5.84 2.00
CA LEU A 211 0.95 6.06 2.40
C LEU A 211 0.42 5.02 3.39
N LEU A 212 0.92 3.79 3.35
CA LEU A 212 0.57 2.76 4.34
C LEU A 212 1.15 3.02 5.72
N THR A 213 2.20 3.84 5.83
CA THR A 213 3.00 3.93 7.05
C THR A 213 3.01 5.33 7.66
N LEU A 214 3.30 6.37 6.87
CA LEU A 214 3.52 7.71 7.39
C LEU A 214 2.23 8.39 7.91
N PRO A 215 1.09 8.41 7.19
CA PRO A 215 -0.15 9.01 7.69
C PRO A 215 -0.64 8.31 8.97
N VAL A 216 -0.40 7.01 9.07
CA VAL A 216 -0.72 6.20 10.25
C VAL A 216 0.19 6.54 11.42
N ALA A 217 1.49 6.65 11.18
CA ALA A 217 2.45 7.05 12.20
C ALA A 217 2.14 8.46 12.74
N ILE A 218 1.75 9.40 11.87
CA ILE A 218 1.28 10.74 12.28
C ILE A 218 0.03 10.61 13.15
N SER A 219 -0.96 9.84 12.70
CA SER A 219 -2.22 9.65 13.44
C SER A 219 -2.00 9.00 14.81
N GLY A 220 -1.01 8.11 14.93
CA GLY A 220 -0.63 7.46 16.19
C GLY A 220 -0.09 8.40 17.26
N ILE A 221 0.39 9.60 16.87
CA ILE A 221 0.81 10.64 17.83
C ILE A 221 -0.42 11.26 18.52
N PHE A 222 -1.54 11.37 17.82
CA PHE A 222 -2.73 12.10 18.27
C PHE A 222 -3.86 11.20 18.78
N THR A 223 -3.80 9.89 18.51
CA THR A 223 -4.89 8.96 18.81
C THR A 223 -4.44 7.82 19.73
N ARG A 224 -5.38 7.28 20.52
CA ARG A 224 -5.15 6.13 21.42
C ARG A 224 -6.08 4.95 21.14
N ARG A 225 -7.13 5.14 20.33
CA ARG A 225 -8.11 4.10 20.00
C ARG A 225 -7.90 3.66 18.55
N MET A 226 -7.92 2.35 18.30
CA MET A 226 -7.64 1.79 16.98
C MET A 226 -8.57 2.33 15.89
N TRP A 227 -9.88 2.41 16.15
CA TRP A 227 -10.82 2.95 15.16
C TRP A 227 -10.55 4.44 14.84
N GLN A 228 -10.08 5.23 15.83
CA GLN A 228 -9.70 6.63 15.62
C GLN A 228 -8.42 6.73 14.80
N LEU A 229 -7.45 5.83 15.06
CA LEU A 229 -6.24 5.71 14.27
C LEU A 229 -6.58 5.43 12.81
N MET A 230 -7.47 4.46 12.54
CA MET A 230 -7.89 4.09 11.19
C MET A 230 -8.57 5.27 10.46
N ALA A 231 -9.53 5.93 11.12
CA ALA A 231 -10.27 7.04 10.53
C ALA A 231 -9.37 8.27 10.26
N LEU A 232 -8.52 8.64 11.23
CA LEU A 232 -7.62 9.78 11.07
C LEU A 232 -6.55 9.51 10.01
N SER A 233 -6.03 8.28 9.94
CA SER A 233 -5.04 7.88 8.94
C SER A 233 -5.62 7.91 7.53
N ALA A 234 -6.87 7.46 7.34
CA ALA A 234 -7.56 7.59 6.07
C ALA A 234 -7.76 9.07 5.70
N LEU A 235 -8.21 9.90 6.64
CA LEU A 235 -8.38 11.34 6.41
C LEU A 235 -7.06 12.02 6.01
N LEU A 236 -5.98 11.78 6.76
CA LEU A 236 -4.67 12.34 6.46
C LEU A 236 -4.13 11.85 5.13
N THR A 237 -4.29 10.55 4.83
CA THR A 237 -3.91 10.00 3.52
C THR A 237 -4.62 10.73 2.40
N THR A 238 -5.95 10.92 2.47
CA THR A 238 -6.73 11.69 1.48
C THR A 238 -6.21 13.12 1.33
N VAL A 239 -5.91 13.80 2.45
CA VAL A 239 -5.42 15.18 2.44
C VAL A 239 -4.05 15.27 1.78
N PHE A 240 -3.13 14.35 2.10
CA PHE A 240 -1.79 14.36 1.53
C PHE A 240 -1.78 13.99 0.04
N THR A 241 -2.55 12.98 -0.38
CA THR A 241 -2.66 12.62 -1.81
C THR A 241 -3.31 13.74 -2.61
N THR A 242 -4.41 14.32 -2.11
CA THR A 242 -5.08 15.44 -2.78
C THR A 242 -4.18 16.67 -2.84
N GLY A 243 -3.51 17.00 -1.74
CA GLY A 243 -2.54 18.10 -1.68
C GLY A 243 -1.36 17.89 -2.63
N GLY A 244 -0.85 16.66 -2.71
CA GLY A 244 0.21 16.27 -3.63
C GLY A 244 -0.19 16.44 -5.09
N ILE A 245 -1.39 16.00 -5.48
CA ILE A 245 -1.94 16.18 -6.83
C ILE A 245 -2.08 17.67 -7.17
N ILE A 246 -2.65 18.47 -6.27
CA ILE A 246 -2.86 19.92 -6.50
C ILE A 246 -1.53 20.65 -6.67
N LEU A 247 -0.53 20.31 -5.85
CA LEU A 247 0.79 20.94 -5.87
C LEU A 247 1.63 20.48 -7.06
N SER A 248 1.47 19.23 -7.51
CA SER A 248 2.21 18.70 -8.67
C SER A 248 1.65 19.20 -10.00
N TYR A 249 0.35 19.53 -10.07
CA TYR A 249 -0.32 19.93 -11.30
C TYR A 249 0.22 21.21 -11.94
N GLY A 250 0.58 22.22 -11.13
CA GLY A 250 1.10 23.49 -11.65
C GLY A 250 2.46 23.36 -12.37
N PRO A 251 3.49 22.83 -11.70
CA PRO A 251 4.84 22.68 -12.25
C PRO A 251 5.07 21.41 -13.09
N ASP A 252 4.02 20.63 -13.39
CA ASP A 252 4.10 19.33 -14.09
C ASP A 252 5.10 18.35 -13.45
N LEU A 253 5.06 18.25 -12.12
CA LEU A 253 5.91 17.36 -11.35
C LEU A 253 5.26 15.98 -11.17
N PRO A 254 6.06 14.91 -10.92
CA PRO A 254 5.51 13.61 -10.59
C PRO A 254 4.68 13.67 -9.29
N ALA A 255 3.36 13.49 -9.42
CA ALA A 255 2.41 13.61 -8.32
C ALA A 255 2.75 12.70 -7.13
N GLY A 256 3.25 11.48 -7.41
CA GLY A 256 3.64 10.55 -6.37
C GLY A 256 4.84 11.02 -5.55
N ALA A 257 5.88 11.54 -6.21
CA ALA A 257 7.06 12.08 -5.53
C ALA A 257 6.70 13.30 -4.64
N VAL A 258 5.89 14.23 -5.18
CA VAL A 258 5.43 15.41 -4.42
C VAL A 258 4.61 14.98 -3.20
N THR A 259 3.71 14.00 -3.35
CA THR A 259 2.90 13.45 -2.25
C THR A 259 3.78 12.85 -1.14
N ILE A 260 4.80 12.07 -1.50
CA ILE A 260 5.73 11.47 -0.54
C ILE A 260 6.48 12.54 0.24
N VAL A 261 7.00 13.57 -0.44
CA VAL A 261 7.73 14.67 0.20
C VAL A 261 6.84 15.42 1.19
N ILE A 262 5.61 15.76 0.80
CA ILE A 262 4.64 16.43 1.69
C ILE A 262 4.35 15.57 2.93
N THR A 263 4.08 14.28 2.72
CA THR A 263 3.75 13.35 3.80
C THR A 263 4.94 13.17 4.75
N GLY A 264 6.16 13.07 4.21
CA GLY A 264 7.39 12.97 5.00
C GLY A 264 7.68 14.21 5.82
N ILE A 265 7.54 15.41 5.23
CA ILE A 265 7.68 16.68 5.97
C ILE A 265 6.65 16.76 7.10
N ALA A 266 5.38 16.42 6.82
CA ALA A 266 4.33 16.41 7.82
C ALA A 266 4.63 15.42 8.96
N TYR A 267 5.20 14.25 8.65
CA TYR A 267 5.63 13.29 9.65
C TYR A 267 6.73 13.84 10.56
N PHE A 268 7.80 14.39 10.00
CA PHE A 268 8.88 14.98 10.81
C PHE A 268 8.40 16.18 11.63
N ALA A 269 7.51 17.01 11.10
CA ALA A 269 6.90 18.11 11.82
C ALA A 269 6.05 17.62 13.01
N ALA A 270 5.21 16.59 12.80
CA ALA A 270 4.40 15.99 13.85
C ALA A 270 5.27 15.34 14.93
N LEU A 271 6.36 14.67 14.54
CA LEU A 271 7.32 14.08 15.46
C LEU A 271 8.02 15.15 16.30
N GLY A 272 8.51 16.23 15.68
CA GLY A 272 9.14 17.36 16.38
C GLY A 272 8.18 18.07 17.35
N TRP A 273 6.91 18.18 16.98
CA TRP A 273 5.88 18.71 17.88
C TRP A 273 5.63 17.80 19.09
N SER A 274 5.59 16.48 18.88
CA SER A 274 5.40 15.50 19.96
C SER A 274 6.54 15.50 20.96
N THR A 275 7.79 15.56 20.49
CA THR A 275 8.97 15.59 21.36
C THR A 275 9.05 16.89 22.15
N TRP A 276 8.71 18.03 21.53
CA TRP A 276 8.70 19.34 22.19
C TRP A 276 7.65 19.44 23.30
N ARG A 277 6.45 18.84 23.11
CA ARG A 277 5.38 18.87 24.14
C ARG A 277 5.59 17.92 25.31
N GLY A 278 6.72 17.22 25.41
CA GLY A 278 6.98 16.28 26.50
C GLY A 278 6.00 15.10 26.55
N HIS A 279 5.26 14.86 25.46
CA HIS A 279 4.55 13.60 25.27
C HIS A 279 5.62 12.54 25.04
N THR A 280 6.11 11.95 26.13
CA THR A 280 6.80 10.68 26.07
C THR A 280 5.85 9.73 25.36
N VAL A 281 6.18 9.42 24.11
CA VAL A 281 5.58 8.33 23.35
C VAL A 281 5.88 7.09 24.18
N HIS A 282 4.97 6.71 25.06
CA HIS A 282 5.03 5.43 25.76
C HIS A 282 4.86 4.38 24.69
N ARG A 283 6.01 3.83 24.30
CA ARG A 283 6.21 2.81 23.27
C ARG A 283 5.53 1.51 23.65
#